data_AF-A0A8I1EGD5-F1
#
_entry.id   AF-A0A8I1EGD5-F1
#
_cell.length_a   1.000
_cell.length_b   1.000
_cell.length_c   1.000
_cell.angle_alpha   90.00
_cell.angle_beta   90.00
_cell.angle_gamma   90.00
#
_symmetry.space_group_name_H-M   'P 1'
#
loop_
_entity.id
_entity.type
_entity.pdbx_description
1 polymer ?
#
loop_
_entity_poly.entity_id
_entity_poly.type
_entity_poly.pdbx_seq_one_letter_code
_entity_poly.pdbx_strand_id
1 'polypeptide(L)'
;MLMQISDFKIGVRFSNSAQDFLCTDVGTRTVAAIPLTGHDAAWLQGPPYLVKEVLFTEADLEPLFLSVEHAISQVVSDTRGITYSVGASRKIMEGRFSEDTRAYPYPGLLKIDRFINGEIYRPYAAKRCGDGWVVKVIILYKEEFVEVRDVVLREAPVAKDEDYMVCRIRNEK
;
A
#
# COMPACT_ATOMS: atom_id res chain seq x y z
N MET A 1 -2.79 -5.76 9.16
CA MET A 1 -1.84 -6.89 9.05
C MET A 1 -1.91 -7.41 7.64
N LEU A 2 -0.78 -7.64 6.97
CA LEU A 2 -0.75 -8.41 5.73
C LEU A 2 -1.10 -9.86 6.07
N MET A 3 -2.07 -10.45 5.38
CA MET A 3 -2.61 -11.74 5.79
C MET A 3 -1.59 -12.87 5.53
N GLN A 4 -1.36 -13.68 6.55
CA GLN A 4 -0.71 -14.98 6.44
C GLN A 4 -1.76 -16.06 6.17
N ILE A 5 -1.34 -17.21 5.66
CA ILE A 5 -2.27 -18.29 5.33
C ILE A 5 -3.13 -18.74 6.54
N SER A 6 -2.57 -18.64 7.76
CA SER A 6 -3.25 -18.95 9.03
C SER A 6 -4.40 -17.99 9.36
N ASP A 7 -4.43 -16.81 8.73
CA ASP A 7 -5.45 -15.79 8.98
C ASP A 7 -6.72 -16.03 8.15
N PHE A 8 -6.63 -16.89 7.13
CA PHE A 8 -7.76 -17.21 6.26
C PHE A 8 -8.64 -18.28 6.87
N LYS A 9 -9.96 -18.07 6.74
CA LYS A 9 -11.00 -19.05 7.05
C LYS A 9 -12.09 -18.91 6.00
N ILE A 10 -12.76 -20.01 5.68
CA ILE A 10 -13.93 -19.99 4.79
C ILE A 10 -14.96 -18.99 5.34
N GLY A 11 -15.46 -18.12 4.46
CA GLY A 11 -16.38 -17.04 4.80
C GLY A 11 -15.73 -15.73 5.22
N VAL A 12 -14.40 -15.67 5.39
CA VAL A 12 -13.70 -14.41 5.67
C VAL A 12 -13.66 -13.54 4.42
N ARG A 13 -13.99 -12.26 4.59
CA ARG A 13 -13.78 -11.24 3.57
C ARG A 13 -12.37 -10.66 3.71
N PHE A 14 -11.73 -10.47 2.58
CA PHE A 14 -10.43 -9.82 2.49
C PHE A 14 -10.35 -9.06 1.18
N SER A 15 -9.36 -8.19 1.07
CA SER A 15 -9.20 -7.28 -0.06
C SER A 15 -7.76 -7.28 -0.53
N ASN A 16 -7.59 -6.98 -1.81
CA ASN A 16 -6.34 -6.42 -2.32
C ASN A 16 -6.59 -4.93 -2.66
N SER A 17 -5.63 -4.29 -3.32
CA SER A 17 -5.75 -2.88 -3.70
C SER A 17 -6.83 -2.55 -4.73
N ALA A 18 -7.43 -3.56 -5.36
CA ALA A 18 -8.34 -3.39 -6.49
C ALA A 18 -9.76 -3.91 -6.22
N GLN A 19 -9.92 -4.99 -5.44
CA GLN A 19 -11.23 -5.61 -5.22
C GLN A 19 -11.32 -6.38 -3.89
N ASP A 20 -12.57 -6.64 -3.51
CA ASP A 20 -12.91 -7.44 -2.34
C ASP A 20 -13.20 -8.88 -2.74
N PHE A 21 -12.87 -9.80 -1.84
CA PHE A 21 -13.03 -11.23 -2.00
C PHE A 21 -13.72 -11.85 -0.79
N LEU A 22 -14.36 -13.00 -1.04
CA LEU A 22 -14.84 -13.91 -0.01
C LEU A 22 -14.08 -15.22 -0.13
N CYS A 23 -13.36 -15.60 0.93
CA CYS A 23 -12.66 -16.87 1.03
C CYS A 23 -13.66 -18.03 0.95
N THR A 24 -13.48 -18.94 0.00
CA THR A 24 -14.33 -20.13 -0.19
C THR A 24 -13.61 -21.42 0.19
N ASP A 25 -12.28 -21.46 0.10
CA ASP A 25 -11.46 -22.58 0.56
C ASP A 25 -10.07 -22.15 1.05
N VAL A 26 -9.47 -22.93 1.95
CA VAL A 26 -8.12 -22.70 2.50
C VAL A 26 -7.33 -24.00 2.43
N GLY A 27 -6.38 -24.06 1.50
CA GLY A 27 -5.42 -25.14 1.38
C GLY A 27 -4.19 -24.91 2.28
N THR A 28 -3.23 -25.85 2.22
CA THR A 28 -1.99 -25.77 3.02
C THR A 28 -1.05 -24.63 2.58
N ARG A 29 -1.12 -24.23 1.31
CA ARG A 29 -0.26 -23.20 0.69
C ARG A 29 -1.00 -22.22 -0.22
N THR A 30 -2.31 -22.36 -0.32
CA THR A 30 -3.14 -21.59 -1.26
C THR A 30 -4.47 -21.24 -0.62
N VAL A 31 -5.06 -20.14 -1.06
CA VAL A 31 -6.42 -19.72 -0.68
C VAL A 31 -7.25 -19.62 -1.96
N ALA A 32 -8.47 -20.16 -1.94
CA ALA A 32 -9.45 -19.95 -3.01
C ALA A 32 -10.51 -18.95 -2.55
N ALA A 33 -10.87 -18.02 -3.43
CA ALA A 33 -11.87 -17.01 -3.11
C ALA A 33 -12.64 -16.53 -4.34
N ILE A 34 -13.85 -16.04 -4.12
CA ILE A 34 -14.66 -15.38 -5.17
C ILE A 34 -14.57 -13.86 -5.04
N PRO A 35 -14.47 -13.11 -6.16
CA PRO A 35 -14.57 -11.66 -6.13
C PRO A 35 -15.99 -11.22 -5.81
N LEU A 36 -16.13 -10.15 -5.02
CA LEU A 36 -17.40 -9.59 -4.60
C LEU A 36 -17.80 -8.36 -5.43
N THR A 37 -16.82 -7.64 -5.97
CA THR A 37 -17.06 -6.40 -6.71
C THR A 37 -17.64 -6.69 -8.09
N GLY A 38 -18.75 -6.03 -8.44
CA GLY A 38 -19.33 -6.10 -9.80
C GLY A 38 -20.24 -7.29 -10.07
N HIS A 39 -20.67 -8.03 -9.03
CA HIS A 39 -21.56 -9.18 -9.15
C HIS A 39 -22.85 -9.00 -8.36
N ASP A 40 -23.94 -9.59 -8.86
CA ASP A 40 -25.23 -9.63 -8.16
C ASP A 40 -25.12 -10.50 -6.90
N ALA A 41 -25.81 -10.11 -5.82
CA ALA A 41 -25.82 -10.86 -4.58
C ALA A 41 -26.29 -12.32 -4.76
N ALA A 42 -27.20 -12.57 -5.71
CA ALA A 42 -27.67 -13.92 -6.04
C ALA A 42 -26.54 -14.82 -6.58
N TRP A 43 -25.52 -14.26 -7.23
CA TRP A 43 -24.40 -15.02 -7.82
C TRP A 43 -23.39 -15.48 -6.77
N LEU A 44 -23.46 -14.89 -5.58
CA LEU A 44 -22.56 -15.13 -4.46
C LEU A 44 -23.18 -16.09 -3.41
N GLN A 45 -24.37 -16.65 -3.69
CA GLN A 45 -25.08 -17.53 -2.76
C GLN A 45 -24.67 -19.00 -2.89
N GLY A 46 -23.64 -19.36 -2.12
CA GLY A 46 -23.25 -20.74 -1.84
C GLY A 46 -22.63 -21.51 -3.02
N PRO A 47 -22.04 -22.68 -2.75
CA PRO A 47 -21.54 -23.56 -3.80
C PRO A 47 -22.69 -24.29 -4.53
N PRO A 48 -22.62 -24.44 -5.87
CA PRO A 48 -21.63 -23.81 -6.74
C PRO A 48 -21.91 -22.31 -6.90
N TYR A 49 -20.89 -21.48 -6.68
CA TYR A 49 -20.98 -20.05 -6.95
C TYR A 49 -21.07 -19.83 -8.46
N LEU A 50 -21.85 -18.84 -8.90
CA LEU A 50 -21.91 -18.46 -10.32
C LEU A 50 -20.68 -17.65 -10.75
N VAL A 51 -19.87 -17.21 -9.79
CA VAL A 51 -18.63 -16.47 -10.00
C VAL A 51 -17.44 -17.42 -9.94
N LYS A 52 -16.47 -17.23 -10.83
CA LYS A 52 -15.25 -18.05 -10.88
C LYS A 52 -14.36 -17.76 -9.67
N GLU A 53 -13.91 -18.82 -9.01
CA GLU A 53 -12.91 -18.74 -7.96
C GLU A 53 -11.52 -18.34 -8.50
N VAL A 54 -10.82 -17.53 -7.72
CA VAL A 54 -9.44 -17.13 -7.91
C VAL A 54 -8.58 -17.84 -6.87
N LEU A 55 -7.49 -18.45 -7.31
CA LEU A 55 -6.49 -19.06 -6.44
C LEU A 55 -5.38 -18.06 -6.14
N PHE A 56 -5.08 -17.92 -4.85
CA PHE A 56 -4.00 -17.12 -4.32
C PHE A 56 -2.91 -18.06 -3.81
N THR A 57 -1.71 -17.91 -4.33
CA THR A 57 -0.50 -18.59 -3.84
C THR A 57 0.17 -17.76 -2.75
N GLU A 58 1.18 -18.31 -2.06
CA GLU A 58 1.94 -17.60 -1.01
C GLU A 58 2.43 -16.21 -1.44
N ALA A 59 2.85 -16.05 -2.70
CA ALA A 59 3.29 -14.77 -3.25
C ALA A 59 2.13 -13.76 -3.41
N ASP A 60 0.91 -14.27 -3.63
CA ASP A 60 -0.29 -13.44 -3.80
C ASP A 60 -0.92 -13.04 -2.46
N LEU A 61 -0.55 -13.70 -1.36
CA LEU A 61 -1.06 -13.39 -0.02
C LEU A 61 -0.40 -12.16 0.61
N GLU A 62 0.87 -11.91 0.27
CA GLU A 62 1.66 -10.79 0.81
C GLU A 62 0.94 -9.42 0.73
N PRO A 63 0.21 -9.05 -0.34
CA PRO A 63 -0.50 -7.77 -0.42
C PRO A 63 -1.94 -7.78 0.13
N LEU A 64 -2.45 -8.88 0.70
CA LEU A 64 -3.85 -9.00 1.12
C LEU A 64 -4.09 -8.47 2.53
N PHE A 65 -5.27 -7.90 2.76
CA PHE A 65 -5.66 -7.30 4.04
C PHE A 65 -7.14 -7.52 4.35
N LEU A 66 -7.48 -7.65 5.64
CA LEU A 66 -8.85 -7.94 6.12
C LEU A 66 -9.82 -6.76 5.97
N SER A 67 -9.33 -5.54 6.17
CA SER A 67 -10.09 -4.31 5.94
C SER A 67 -9.12 -3.14 5.75
N VAL A 68 -9.56 -2.08 5.09
CA VAL A 68 -8.77 -0.84 4.93
C VAL A 68 -8.31 -0.33 6.31
N GLU A 69 -9.16 -0.37 7.35
CA GLU A 69 -8.82 0.01 8.72
C GLU A 69 -7.70 -0.87 9.34
N HIS A 70 -7.70 -2.18 9.07
CA HIS A 70 -6.65 -3.10 9.53
C HIS A 70 -5.37 -3.04 8.69
N ALA A 71 -5.45 -2.59 7.43
CA ALA A 71 -4.27 -2.25 6.62
C ALA A 71 -3.60 -0.98 7.17
N ILE A 72 -4.39 0.01 7.58
CA ILE A 72 -3.94 1.28 8.16
C ILE A 72 -3.18 1.05 9.47
N SER A 73 -3.65 0.18 10.37
CA SER A 73 -2.99 -0.05 11.67
C SER A 73 -1.59 -0.68 11.59
N GLN A 74 -1.13 -1.10 10.42
CA GLN A 74 0.18 -1.76 10.23
C GLN A 74 1.09 -1.04 9.22
N VAL A 75 0.56 -0.19 8.33
CA VAL A 75 1.38 0.85 7.67
C VAL A 75 1.90 1.86 8.69
N VAL A 76 1.21 1.96 9.83
CA VAL A 76 1.50 2.80 11.00
C VAL A 76 2.68 2.29 11.88
N SER A 77 3.26 1.12 11.57
CA SER A 77 4.53 0.69 12.17
C SER A 77 5.61 0.53 11.10
N ASP A 78 5.85 1.59 10.34
CA ASP A 78 7.16 1.77 9.72
C ASP A 78 8.20 1.88 10.86
N THR A 79 9.45 1.45 10.62
CA THR A 79 10.52 1.19 11.61
C THR A 79 10.85 2.36 12.57
N ARG A 80 10.22 3.52 12.42
CA ARG A 80 10.42 4.74 13.21
C ARG A 80 9.16 5.23 13.97
N GLY A 81 8.07 4.46 14.00
CA GLY A 81 6.87 4.76 14.80
C GLY A 81 6.07 5.97 14.31
N ILE A 82 6.13 6.27 13.01
CA ILE A 82 5.41 7.41 12.41
C ILE A 82 4.07 6.92 11.89
N THR A 83 3.01 7.58 12.34
CA THR A 83 1.62 7.24 12.03
C THR A 83 1.05 8.28 11.06
N TYR A 84 0.23 7.84 10.11
CA TYR A 84 -0.48 8.72 9.18
C TYR A 84 -1.96 8.77 9.52
N SER A 85 -2.66 9.83 9.09
CA SER A 85 -4.11 9.81 9.01
C SER A 85 -4.61 8.68 8.12
N VAL A 86 -5.85 8.26 8.37
CA VAL A 86 -6.57 7.25 7.56
C VAL A 86 -6.60 7.64 6.07
N GLY A 87 -6.86 8.92 5.79
CA GLY A 87 -6.91 9.44 4.43
C GLY A 87 -5.54 9.39 3.74
N ALA A 88 -4.48 9.79 4.44
CA ALA A 88 -3.13 9.73 3.92
C ALA A 88 -2.68 8.28 3.65
N SER A 89 -2.97 7.37 4.58
CA SER A 89 -2.67 5.94 4.46
C SER A 89 -3.34 5.31 3.23
N ARG A 90 -4.63 5.60 3.00
CA ARG A 90 -5.37 5.10 1.84
C ARG A 90 -4.73 5.57 0.53
N LYS A 91 -4.44 6.85 0.42
CA LYS A 91 -3.83 7.45 -0.78
C LYS A 91 -2.43 6.88 -1.08
N ILE A 92 -1.63 6.65 -0.04
CA ILE A 92 -0.32 6.00 -0.14
C ILE A 92 -0.49 4.57 -0.70
N MET A 93 -1.43 3.82 -0.12
CA MET A 93 -1.69 2.45 -0.50
C MET A 93 -2.13 2.33 -1.96
N GLU A 94 -3.13 3.11 -2.38
CA GLU A 94 -3.60 3.14 -3.77
C GLU A 94 -2.45 3.42 -4.76
N GLY A 95 -1.58 4.37 -4.44
CA GLY A 95 -0.42 4.70 -5.26
C GLY A 95 0.58 3.55 -5.41
N ARG A 96 0.88 2.84 -4.31
CA ARG A 96 1.86 1.72 -4.28
C ARG A 96 1.50 0.59 -5.25
N PHE A 97 0.20 0.37 -5.48
CA PHE A 97 -0.28 -0.73 -6.30
C PHE A 97 -0.63 -0.33 -7.75
N SER A 98 -0.47 0.94 -8.12
CA SER A 98 -0.73 1.38 -9.50
C SER A 98 0.22 0.71 -10.51
N GLU A 99 -0.27 0.53 -11.74
CA GLU A 99 0.51 -0.07 -12.84
C GLU A 99 1.79 0.73 -13.12
N ASP A 100 1.70 2.05 -13.10
CA ASP A 100 2.86 2.94 -13.25
C ASP A 100 3.92 2.69 -12.16
N THR A 101 3.51 2.54 -10.90
CA THR A 101 4.45 2.22 -9.81
C THR A 101 5.13 0.88 -10.03
N ARG A 102 4.40 -0.14 -10.53
CA ARG A 102 4.98 -1.45 -10.85
C ARG A 102 5.98 -1.39 -12.01
N ALA A 103 5.74 -0.50 -12.98
CA ALA A 103 6.60 -0.30 -14.14
C ALA A 103 7.78 0.66 -13.88
N TYR A 104 7.87 1.25 -12.68
CA TYR A 104 8.87 2.25 -12.35
C TYR A 104 10.29 1.66 -12.26
N PRO A 105 11.29 2.21 -12.97
CA PRO A 105 12.63 1.61 -13.06
C PRO A 105 13.45 1.65 -11.76
N TYR A 106 13.10 2.49 -10.79
CA TYR A 106 13.89 2.68 -9.56
C TYR A 106 13.08 2.40 -8.29
N PRO A 107 12.62 1.15 -8.05
CA PRO A 107 11.77 0.82 -6.90
C PRO A 107 12.47 1.10 -5.55
N GLY A 108 13.80 1.07 -5.49
CA GLY A 108 14.56 1.46 -4.30
C GLY A 108 14.37 2.92 -3.90
N LEU A 109 14.11 3.82 -4.86
CA LEU A 109 13.83 5.23 -4.58
C LEU A 109 12.51 5.40 -3.82
N LEU A 110 11.56 4.46 -3.97
CA LEU A 110 10.27 4.47 -3.28
C LEU A 110 10.34 3.99 -1.82
N LYS A 111 11.52 3.55 -1.36
CA LYS A 111 11.72 2.96 -0.03
C LYS A 111 12.61 3.81 0.88
N ILE A 112 13.24 4.85 0.34
CA ILE A 112 14.24 5.63 1.06
C ILE A 112 13.79 7.08 1.10
N ASP A 113 13.54 7.56 2.31
CA ASP A 113 13.18 8.96 2.54
C ASP A 113 14.29 9.92 2.13
N ARG A 114 13.90 11.11 1.71
CA ARG A 114 14.78 12.21 1.30
C ARG A 114 14.62 13.40 2.22
N PHE A 115 15.71 14.11 2.49
CA PHE A 115 15.67 15.35 3.24
C PHE A 115 15.87 16.52 2.30
N ILE A 116 14.82 17.33 2.13
CA ILE A 116 14.78 18.44 1.18
C ILE A 116 14.18 19.65 1.87
N ASN A 117 14.90 20.77 1.85
CA ASN A 117 14.45 22.06 2.41
C ASN A 117 13.92 21.96 3.85
N GLY A 118 14.58 21.16 4.69
CA GLY A 118 14.19 21.02 6.09
C GLY A 118 13.01 20.08 6.33
N GLU A 119 12.55 19.33 5.34
CA GLU A 119 11.42 18.41 5.43
C GLU A 119 11.80 17.01 4.99
N ILE A 120 11.07 16.01 5.53
CA ILE A 120 11.22 14.62 5.12
C ILE A 120 10.21 14.29 4.03
N TYR A 121 10.75 14.01 2.86
CA TYR A 121 10.03 13.57 1.68
C TYR A 121 10.01 12.04 1.73
N ARG A 122 8.83 11.42 1.86
CA ARG A 122 8.65 9.98 1.73
C ARG A 122 8.02 9.62 0.38
N PRO A 123 8.84 9.16 -0.58
CA PRO A 123 8.35 8.53 -1.80
C PRO A 123 7.43 7.35 -1.49
N TYR A 124 6.34 7.21 -2.24
CA TYR A 124 5.46 6.05 -2.07
C TYR A 124 4.92 5.44 -3.37
N ALA A 125 4.97 6.18 -4.48
CA ALA A 125 4.48 5.71 -5.77
C ALA A 125 5.16 6.47 -6.91
N ALA A 126 5.03 5.98 -8.13
CA ALA A 126 5.49 6.68 -9.32
C ALA A 126 4.36 6.78 -10.35
N LYS A 127 4.49 7.77 -11.23
CA LYS A 127 3.60 8.01 -12.35
C LYS A 127 4.43 8.38 -13.57
N ARG A 128 4.08 7.83 -14.72
CA ARG A 128 4.73 8.19 -15.98
C ARG A 128 4.25 9.58 -16.42
N CYS A 129 5.19 10.46 -16.76
CA CYS A 129 4.88 11.84 -17.15
C CYS A 129 5.76 12.23 -18.34
N GLY A 130 5.18 12.21 -19.54
CA GLY A 130 5.90 12.41 -20.80
C GLY A 130 6.94 11.32 -21.03
N ASP A 131 8.17 11.74 -21.26
CA ASP A 131 9.35 10.87 -21.41
C ASP A 131 9.99 10.46 -20.08
N GLY A 132 9.55 11.03 -18.95
CA GLY A 132 10.13 10.82 -17.63
C GLY A 132 9.16 10.28 -16.59
N TRP A 133 9.62 10.30 -15.35
CA TRP A 133 8.87 9.84 -14.19
C TRP A 133 8.72 10.96 -13.16
N VAL A 134 7.53 11.02 -12.57
CA VAL A 134 7.31 11.76 -11.33
C VAL A 134 7.03 10.75 -10.22
N VAL A 135 7.57 11.03 -9.06
CA VAL A 135 7.37 10.25 -7.85
C VAL A 135 6.35 11.01 -7.00
N LYS A 136 5.32 10.28 -6.56
CA LYS A 136 4.38 10.79 -5.57
C LYS A 136 5.03 10.64 -4.20
N VAL A 137 5.03 11.75 -3.47
CA VAL A 137 5.70 11.91 -2.18
C VAL A 137 4.70 12.44 -1.16
N ILE A 138 4.81 11.97 0.07
CA ILE A 138 4.20 12.64 1.22
C ILE A 138 5.29 13.37 2.01
N ILE A 139 5.06 14.63 2.34
CA ILE A 139 5.89 15.38 3.29
C ILE A 139 5.49 14.93 4.69
N LEU A 140 6.39 14.17 5.33
CA LEU A 140 6.07 13.23 6.39
C LEU A 140 5.28 13.83 7.55
N TYR A 141 5.73 14.97 8.09
CA TYR A 141 5.12 15.60 9.27
C TYR A 141 4.04 16.63 8.94
N LYS A 142 3.82 16.94 7.65
CA LYS A 142 2.76 17.84 7.19
C LYS A 142 1.57 17.11 6.58
N GLU A 143 1.75 15.82 6.28
CA GLU A 143 0.84 15.01 5.47
C GLU A 143 0.48 15.66 4.11
N GLU A 144 1.36 16.52 3.59
CA GLU A 144 1.17 17.16 2.31
C GLU A 144 1.63 16.23 1.18
N PHE A 145 0.80 16.11 0.15
CA PHE A 145 1.09 15.26 -1.01
C PHE A 145 1.62 16.10 -2.16
N VAL A 146 2.81 15.76 -2.65
CA VAL A 146 3.47 16.45 -3.75
C VAL A 146 3.95 15.45 -4.80
N GLU A 147 4.09 15.92 -6.04
CA GLU A 147 4.73 15.16 -7.12
C GLU A 147 6.08 15.79 -7.42
N VAL A 148 7.12 14.97 -7.43
CA VAL A 148 8.51 15.43 -7.64
C VAL A 148 9.11 14.62 -8.78
N ARG A 149 9.80 15.27 -9.72
CA ARG A 149 10.55 14.55 -10.77
C ARG A 149 11.54 13.59 -10.11
N ASP A 150 11.60 12.35 -10.61
CA ASP A 150 12.44 11.31 -10.02
C ASP A 150 13.92 11.69 -9.95
N VAL A 151 14.42 12.41 -10.97
CA VAL A 151 15.80 12.94 -11.03
C VAL A 151 16.14 13.77 -9.80
N VAL A 152 15.20 14.62 -9.33
CA VAL A 152 15.42 15.48 -8.16
C VAL A 152 15.55 14.64 -6.89
N LEU A 153 14.73 13.61 -6.74
CA LEU A 153 14.80 12.71 -5.58
C LEU A 153 16.04 11.81 -5.62
N ARG A 154 16.54 11.43 -6.79
CA ARG A 154 17.77 10.64 -6.91
C ARG A 154 19.01 11.42 -6.48
N GLU A 155 19.01 12.73 -6.71
CA GLU A 155 20.11 13.64 -6.33
C GLU A 155 19.96 14.18 -4.90
N ALA A 156 18.75 14.14 -4.33
CA ALA A 156 18.48 14.63 -2.99
C ALA A 156 19.20 13.81 -1.90
N PRO A 157 19.62 14.45 -0.80
CA PRO A 157 20.17 13.75 0.37
C PRO A 157 19.20 12.72 0.95
N VAL A 158 19.72 11.57 1.35
CA VAL A 158 18.99 10.58 2.15
C VAL A 158 18.72 11.15 3.54
N ALA A 159 17.49 11.04 4.03
CA ALA A 159 17.14 11.46 5.38
C ALA A 159 17.85 10.61 6.44
N LYS A 160 18.51 11.28 7.39
CA LYS A 160 19.21 10.69 8.53
C LYS A 160 18.37 10.81 9.79
N ASP A 161 18.67 10.03 10.83
CA ASP A 161 17.90 10.02 12.08
C ASP A 161 17.78 11.41 12.74
N GLU A 162 18.82 12.24 12.65
CA GLU A 162 18.82 13.64 13.10
C GLU A 162 17.72 14.48 12.41
N ASP A 163 17.48 14.26 11.12
CA ASP A 163 16.47 14.98 10.34
C ASP A 163 15.06 14.66 10.86
N TYR A 164 14.80 13.40 11.23
CA TYR A 164 13.51 12.99 11.81
C TYR A 164 13.29 13.65 13.17
N MET A 165 14.33 13.71 14.00
CA MET A 165 14.23 14.37 15.31
C MET A 165 13.90 15.86 15.17
N VAL A 166 14.60 16.56 14.27
CA VAL A 166 14.35 17.99 14.00
C VAL A 166 12.93 18.21 13.48
N CYS A 167 12.51 17.42 12.49
CA CYS A 167 11.17 17.58 11.91
C CYS A 167 10.06 17.23 12.92
N ARG A 168 10.26 16.21 13.75
CA ARG A 168 9.31 15.83 14.80
C ARG A 168 9.12 16.95 15.83
N ILE A 169 10.21 17.45 16.40
CA ILE A 169 10.17 18.52 17.42
C ILE A 169 9.50 19.79 16.87
N ARG A 170 9.74 20.11 15.58
CA ARG A 170 9.13 21.27 14.93
C ARG A 170 7.61 21.16 14.83
N ASN A 171 7.06 19.97 14.62
CA ASN A 171 5.64 19.75 14.35
C ASN A 171 4.84 19.23 15.57
N GLU A 172 5.49 18.99 16.72
CA GLU A 172 4.84 18.65 18.00
C GLU A 172 4.47 19.90 18.86
N LYS A 173 4.65 21.11 18.33
CA LYS A 173 4.20 22.38 18.95
C LYS A 173 2.92 22.88 18.31
#